data_AF-A0A1R3GYT3-F1
#
_entry.id   AF-A0A1R3GYT3-F1
#
_cell.length_a   1.000
_cell.length_b   1.000
_cell.length_c   1.000
_cell.angle_alpha   90.00
_cell.angle_beta   90.00
_cell.angle_gamma   90.00
#
_symmetry.space_group_name_H-M   'P 1'
#
loop_
_entity.id
_entity.type
_entity.pdbx_description
1 polymer ?
#
loop_
_entity_poly.entity_id
_entity_poly.type
_entity_poly.pdbx_seq_one_letter_code
_entity_poly.pdbx_strand_id
1 'polypeptide(L)'
;MSKLLLFHSTPKIIPRTVTSVLSRPLPIPSFPKTHSRVSLSPSISSSTLRTHFQWQNFSFSCSFSTQAFDDSSSSTETQKVEEEKIGSQSGEKSEAKEYPSGEVEYEKISGWKSFVVKLKMLIAFPWERVRKGSVLTMKLRGQISDQLKSRFSSGISLPQICENFVKAAYDPRISGVYLHIEPLNCGWGKVEEIRRHILNFKKSGKFIIAYIPACGEKEYYLACACEEIYAPPSAYFSLYGLTVQASFLGGVLEKIGIEPQVQRIGKYKSAGDQLTRKTMSEENCEMLTSLLDNIYGNWLDVVSASKGKKREDVENFINEGVYKVEKLKEECLITNIHYDDEVISILKERLGVPKDKNLLAVDYRKYSKVRKWTLGLAGGRDLIAVIRASGSISRVRSPLSSPSSGIIAEQIIEKIRSVR
;
A
#
# COMPACT_ATOMS: atom_id res chain seq x y z
N MET A 1 22.10 26.89 2.91
CA MET A 1 23.09 26.11 3.69
C MET A 1 22.66 26.16 5.15
N SER A 2 21.90 25.17 5.60
CA SER A 2 21.37 25.12 6.96
C SER A 2 21.89 23.86 7.64
N LYS A 3 22.61 24.05 8.75
CA LYS A 3 23.28 23.02 9.54
C LYS A 3 22.24 22.13 10.23
N LEU A 4 22.35 20.82 9.98
CA LEU A 4 21.63 19.78 10.70
C LEU A 4 22.24 19.65 12.12
N LEU A 5 21.44 19.90 13.16
CA LEU A 5 21.83 19.69 14.56
C LEU A 5 21.60 18.23 14.93
N LEU A 6 22.67 17.45 15.07
CA LEU A 6 22.66 16.12 15.66
C LEU A 6 22.62 16.25 17.19
N PHE A 7 21.50 15.90 17.82
CA PHE A 7 21.43 15.71 19.27
C PHE A 7 21.85 14.28 19.64
N HIS A 8 23.09 14.12 20.09
CA HIS A 8 23.50 12.94 20.85
C HIS A 8 23.09 13.11 22.32
N SER A 9 22.02 12.45 22.73
CA SER A 9 21.66 12.30 24.15
C SER A 9 22.15 10.95 24.65
N THR A 10 23.23 10.95 25.44
CA THR A 10 23.65 9.80 26.25
C THR A 10 23.22 10.03 27.69
N PRO A 11 22.32 9.22 28.28
CA PRO A 11 22.05 9.34 29.71
C PRO A 11 23.20 8.75 30.53
N LYS A 12 23.90 9.62 31.29
CA LYS A 12 24.77 9.22 32.39
C LYS A 12 23.90 8.63 33.52
N ILE A 13 24.01 7.33 33.76
CA ILE A 13 23.38 6.65 34.89
C ILE A 13 24.32 6.76 36.09
N ILE A 14 23.87 7.42 37.15
CA ILE A 14 24.54 7.49 38.46
C ILE A 14 24.03 6.30 39.29
N PRO A 15 24.89 5.43 39.85
CA PRO A 15 24.43 4.31 40.66
C PRO A 15 24.01 4.80 42.05
N ARG A 16 22.75 4.58 42.42
CA ARG A 16 22.28 4.66 43.82
C ARG A 16 22.34 3.26 44.43
N THR A 17 23.15 3.12 45.47
CA THR A 17 23.21 1.98 46.38
C THR A 17 21.85 1.79 47.06
N VAL A 18 21.27 0.60 46.93
CA VAL A 18 20.10 0.17 47.71
C VAL A 18 20.48 -1.08 48.49
N THR A 19 20.35 -0.97 49.81
CA THR A 19 20.67 -1.96 50.83
C THR A 19 19.78 -3.20 50.69
N SER A 20 20.39 -4.38 50.64
CA SER A 20 19.74 -5.68 50.52
C SER A 20 19.16 -6.15 51.86
N VAL A 21 17.86 -6.45 51.90
CA VAL A 21 17.22 -7.23 52.98
C VAL A 21 17.02 -8.67 52.47
N LEU A 22 17.62 -9.62 53.18
CA LEU A 22 17.58 -11.05 52.92
C LEU A 22 16.17 -11.64 53.01
N SER A 23 15.79 -12.47 52.04
CA SER A 23 14.79 -13.53 52.24
C SER A 23 15.20 -14.80 51.46
N ARG A 24 15.08 -15.95 52.13
CA ARG A 24 15.59 -17.28 51.74
C ARG A 24 14.85 -17.91 50.55
N PRO A 25 15.48 -18.81 49.76
CA PRO A 25 14.82 -19.52 48.67
C PRO A 25 14.12 -20.81 49.15
N LEU A 26 12.98 -21.13 48.54
CA LEU A 26 12.25 -22.40 48.66
C LEU A 26 12.67 -23.40 47.56
N PRO A 27 12.63 -24.73 47.81
CA PRO A 27 13.18 -25.75 46.92
C PRO A 27 12.24 -26.20 45.79
N ILE A 28 12.84 -26.59 44.66
CA ILE A 28 12.22 -27.13 43.45
C ILE A 28 12.16 -28.67 43.52
N PRO A 29 11.05 -29.33 43.16
CA PRO A 29 10.97 -30.79 43.11
C PRO A 29 11.49 -31.38 41.79
N SER A 30 12.20 -32.51 41.89
CA SER A 30 12.77 -33.31 40.81
C SER A 30 11.79 -34.38 40.30
N PHE A 31 11.79 -34.63 38.98
CA PHE A 31 11.07 -35.75 38.34
C PHE A 31 12.06 -36.82 37.82
N PRO A 32 11.70 -38.12 37.88
CA PRO A 32 12.64 -39.21 37.66
C PRO A 32 12.80 -39.60 36.18
N LYS A 33 14.00 -40.12 35.87
CA LYS A 33 14.37 -40.78 34.62
C LYS A 33 13.87 -42.23 34.61
N THR A 34 13.25 -42.67 33.51
CA THR A 34 13.10 -44.10 33.19
C THR A 34 13.61 -44.37 31.78
N HIS A 35 14.43 -45.41 31.66
CA HIS A 35 14.96 -45.95 30.42
C HIS A 35 13.99 -46.98 29.82
N SER A 36 13.83 -46.99 28.51
CA SER A 36 13.67 -48.23 27.74
C SER A 36 14.10 -48.04 26.28
N ARG A 37 14.97 -48.94 25.82
CA ARG A 37 15.33 -49.17 24.41
C ARG A 37 14.27 -50.08 23.80
N VAL A 38 13.80 -49.81 22.57
CA VAL A 38 13.47 -50.84 21.58
C VAL A 38 13.69 -50.27 20.17
N SER A 39 14.56 -50.93 19.42
CA SER A 39 14.74 -50.85 17.96
C SER A 39 13.63 -51.60 17.23
N LEU A 40 13.25 -51.18 16.01
CA LEU A 40 12.99 -52.05 14.84
C LEU A 40 12.52 -51.20 13.64
N SER A 41 13.05 -51.52 12.47
CA SER A 41 12.61 -51.15 11.12
C SER A 41 12.42 -52.48 10.34
N PRO A 42 11.97 -52.52 9.08
CA PRO A 42 10.92 -51.78 8.36
C PRO A 42 9.89 -52.75 7.69
N SER A 43 9.02 -52.23 6.80
CA SER A 43 8.52 -52.86 5.54
C SER A 43 7.03 -53.30 5.41
N ILE A 44 6.54 -53.20 4.15
CA ILE A 44 5.40 -53.87 3.47
C ILE A 44 4.01 -53.21 3.71
N SER A 45 3.10 -52.95 2.73
CA SER A 45 2.99 -53.15 1.27
C SER A 45 1.89 -52.27 0.67
N SER A 46 2.03 -52.03 -0.63
CA SER A 46 1.05 -51.67 -1.69
C SER A 46 -0.46 -51.82 -1.45
N SER A 47 -1.22 -50.86 -2.01
CA SER A 47 -2.32 -51.20 -2.93
C SER A 47 -2.42 -50.18 -4.07
N THR A 48 -2.46 -50.74 -5.26
CA THR A 48 -2.62 -50.17 -6.60
C THR A 48 -4.05 -49.70 -6.86
N LEU A 49 -4.22 -48.65 -7.67
CA LEU A 49 -5.23 -48.60 -8.73
C LEU A 49 -4.75 -47.66 -9.85
N ARG A 50 -4.29 -48.28 -10.95
CA ARG A 50 -4.05 -47.65 -12.25
C ARG A 50 -5.38 -47.29 -12.88
N THR A 51 -5.47 -46.10 -13.47
CA THR A 51 -6.26 -45.91 -14.69
C THR A 51 -5.35 -45.31 -15.76
N HIS A 52 -5.23 -46.06 -16.84
CA HIS A 52 -4.53 -45.70 -18.08
C HIS A 52 -5.33 -44.63 -18.81
N PHE A 53 -4.68 -43.56 -19.28
CA PHE A 53 -5.18 -42.80 -20.41
C PHE A 53 -4.02 -42.48 -21.35
N GLN A 54 -4.12 -43.02 -22.57
CA GLN A 54 -3.10 -43.01 -23.60
C GLN A 54 -2.85 -41.59 -24.14
N TRP A 55 -1.57 -41.30 -24.33
CA TRP A 55 -1.07 -40.20 -25.13
C TRP A 55 -1.29 -40.47 -26.63
N GLN A 56 -1.83 -39.49 -27.34
CA GLN A 56 -1.60 -39.35 -28.78
C GLN A 56 -0.53 -38.29 -29.00
N ASN A 57 0.55 -38.72 -29.65
CA ASN A 57 1.64 -37.89 -30.12
C ASN A 57 1.15 -36.96 -31.22
N PHE A 58 1.29 -35.65 -31.01
CA PHE A 58 1.38 -34.68 -32.11
C PHE A 58 2.72 -33.96 -32.00
N SER A 59 3.65 -34.36 -32.89
CA SER A 59 4.83 -33.57 -33.19
C SER A 59 4.40 -32.36 -34.02
N PHE A 60 4.64 -31.16 -33.50
CA PHE A 60 4.74 -29.95 -34.31
C PHE A 60 6.10 -29.32 -34.05
N SER A 61 6.96 -29.41 -35.06
CA SER A 61 8.18 -28.62 -35.20
C SER A 61 7.78 -27.20 -35.60
N CYS A 62 8.16 -26.19 -34.82
CA CYS A 62 8.27 -24.81 -35.30
C CYS A 62 9.39 -24.07 -34.57
N SER A 63 10.17 -23.36 -35.37
CA SER A 63 11.46 -22.72 -35.10
C SER A 63 11.42 -21.66 -33.99
N PHE A 64 12.41 -21.70 -33.10
CA PHE A 64 12.77 -20.59 -32.23
C PHE A 64 13.58 -19.55 -33.01
N SER A 65 13.14 -18.29 -33.02
CA SER A 65 14.02 -17.14 -33.27
C SER A 65 14.48 -16.57 -31.93
N THR A 66 15.70 -16.91 -31.52
CA THR A 66 16.39 -16.29 -30.39
C THR A 66 17.08 -15.02 -30.90
N GLN A 67 16.58 -13.84 -30.52
CA GLN A 67 17.42 -12.64 -30.48
C GLN A 67 18.11 -12.64 -29.12
N ALA A 68 19.37 -13.07 -29.12
CA ALA A 68 20.25 -13.02 -27.97
C ALA A 68 20.67 -11.57 -27.70
N PHE A 69 20.75 -11.21 -26.42
CA PHE A 69 21.46 -10.02 -25.97
C PHE A 69 22.95 -10.37 -25.99
N ASP A 70 23.72 -9.69 -26.84
CA ASP A 70 25.17 -9.80 -26.86
C ASP A 70 25.76 -9.03 -25.68
N ASP A 71 26.34 -9.80 -24.76
CA ASP A 71 27.39 -9.35 -23.85
C ASP A 71 28.69 -9.24 -24.66
N SER A 72 29.31 -8.07 -24.68
CA SER A 72 30.75 -7.98 -24.97
C SER A 72 31.42 -7.02 -24.00
N SER A 73 32.36 -7.58 -23.25
CA SER A 73 33.39 -6.86 -22.54
C SER A 73 34.71 -7.10 -23.28
N SER A 74 35.51 -6.05 -23.49
CA SER A 74 36.96 -6.05 -23.15
C SER A 74 37.71 -4.81 -23.68
N SER A 75 38.63 -4.36 -22.81
CA SER A 75 39.92 -3.69 -23.03
C SER A 75 39.99 -2.29 -23.65
N THR A 76 40.21 -1.32 -22.76
CA THR A 76 41.34 -0.37 -22.69
C THR A 76 42.06 0.04 -23.97
N GLU A 77 41.96 1.32 -24.33
CA GLU A 77 43.11 2.08 -24.82
C GLU A 77 42.97 3.57 -24.45
N THR A 78 44.07 4.12 -23.96
CA THR A 78 44.22 5.46 -23.38
C THR A 78 44.62 6.44 -24.49
N GLN A 79 43.97 7.59 -24.64
CA GLN A 79 44.63 8.79 -25.18
C GLN A 79 43.89 10.11 -24.86
N LYS A 80 44.60 10.92 -24.05
CA LYS A 80 44.78 12.38 -24.00
C LYS A 80 43.60 13.37 -24.10
N VAL A 81 43.69 14.30 -23.15
CA VAL A 81 43.00 15.57 -22.94
C VAL A 81 43.23 16.55 -24.10
N GLU A 82 42.16 17.20 -24.54
CA GLU A 82 42.19 18.58 -25.05
C GLU A 82 40.91 19.29 -24.56
N GLU A 83 41.10 20.38 -23.81
CA GLU A 83 40.08 21.36 -23.49
C GLU A 83 39.89 22.29 -24.70
N GLU A 84 38.69 22.34 -25.28
CA GLU A 84 38.24 23.51 -26.03
C GLU A 84 36.84 23.92 -25.61
N LYS A 85 36.71 25.24 -25.41
CA LYS A 85 35.53 25.97 -24.96
C LYS A 85 34.84 26.58 -26.18
N ILE A 86 33.51 26.67 -26.08
CA ILE A 86 32.57 27.53 -26.84
C ILE A 86 31.89 26.85 -28.04
N GLY A 87 30.56 26.82 -27.99
CA GLY A 87 29.73 26.62 -29.18
C GLY A 87 28.34 26.06 -28.87
N SER A 88 27.41 26.94 -28.53
CA SER A 88 25.97 26.65 -28.49
C SER A 88 25.47 26.05 -29.82
N GLN A 89 24.87 24.87 -29.81
CA GLN A 89 23.89 24.46 -30.83
C GLN A 89 23.00 23.31 -30.35
N SER A 90 21.72 23.65 -30.22
CA SER A 90 20.53 22.81 -30.45
C SER A 90 20.67 21.32 -30.16
N GLY A 91 20.29 20.91 -28.94
CA GLY A 91 20.00 19.53 -28.63
C GLY A 91 18.82 19.03 -29.47
N GLU A 92 19.10 18.03 -30.31
CA GLU A 92 18.09 17.16 -30.89
C GLU A 92 17.21 16.62 -29.77
N LYS A 93 15.91 16.94 -29.84
CA LYS A 93 14.88 16.29 -29.04
C LYS A 93 14.84 14.83 -29.48
N SER A 94 15.49 13.97 -28.73
CA SER A 94 15.17 12.56 -28.71
C SER A 94 13.70 12.43 -28.33
N GLU A 95 12.88 12.00 -29.30
CA GLU A 95 11.48 11.63 -29.07
C GLU A 95 11.46 10.50 -28.04
N ALA A 96 11.28 10.87 -26.78
CA ALA A 96 10.94 9.94 -25.73
C ALA A 96 9.61 9.32 -26.15
N LYS A 97 9.63 8.02 -26.51
CA LYS A 97 8.40 7.24 -26.71
C LYS A 97 7.55 7.41 -25.46
N GLU A 98 6.51 8.22 -25.57
CA GLU A 98 5.57 8.49 -24.50
C GLU A 98 4.76 7.20 -24.30
N TYR A 99 5.21 6.37 -23.37
CA TYR A 99 4.45 5.19 -22.98
C TYR A 99 3.15 5.68 -22.35
N PRO A 100 1.98 5.14 -22.75
CA PRO A 100 0.72 5.53 -22.11
C PRO A 100 0.85 5.25 -20.62
N SER A 101 0.68 6.27 -19.78
CA SER A 101 0.92 6.19 -18.33
C SER A 101 -0.01 5.20 -17.61
N GLY A 102 -0.94 4.56 -18.33
CA GLY A 102 -1.92 3.63 -17.78
C GLY A 102 -2.92 4.33 -16.86
N GLU A 103 -2.98 5.65 -16.90
CA GLU A 103 -3.84 6.44 -16.04
C GLU A 103 -5.30 6.27 -16.44
N VAL A 104 -6.06 5.66 -15.54
CA VAL A 104 -7.52 5.55 -15.66
C VAL A 104 -8.11 6.94 -15.44
N GLU A 105 -8.27 7.71 -16.50
CA GLU A 105 -8.99 8.98 -16.44
C GLU A 105 -10.51 8.75 -16.45
N TYR A 106 -11.24 9.54 -15.66
CA TYR A 106 -12.68 9.54 -15.73
C TYR A 106 -13.14 10.23 -17.03
N GLU A 107 -13.80 9.47 -17.90
CA GLU A 107 -14.50 10.03 -19.06
C GLU A 107 -15.95 10.35 -18.70
N LYS A 108 -16.40 11.56 -19.05
CA LYS A 108 -17.81 11.92 -18.90
C LYS A 108 -18.68 10.96 -19.70
N ILE A 109 -19.72 10.46 -19.04
CA ILE A 109 -20.67 9.53 -19.65
C ILE A 109 -21.45 10.27 -20.76
N SER A 110 -21.38 9.76 -21.99
CA SER A 110 -22.21 10.26 -23.08
C SER A 110 -23.71 10.00 -22.80
N GLY A 111 -24.61 10.84 -23.34
CA GLY A 111 -26.06 10.69 -23.10
C GLY A 111 -26.59 9.28 -23.42
N TRP A 112 -26.06 8.67 -24.49
CA TRP A 112 -26.38 7.29 -24.87
C TRP A 112 -25.86 6.25 -23.87
N LYS A 113 -24.60 6.37 -23.40
CA LYS A 113 -24.05 5.48 -22.37
C LYS A 113 -24.88 5.58 -21.09
N SER A 114 -25.29 6.78 -20.69
CA SER A 114 -26.16 7.00 -19.51
C SER A 114 -27.52 6.31 -19.66
N PHE A 115 -28.12 6.40 -20.85
CA PHE A 115 -29.37 5.69 -21.17
C PHE A 115 -29.18 4.16 -21.11
N VAL A 116 -28.11 3.62 -21.71
CA VAL A 116 -27.81 2.18 -21.66
C VAL A 116 -27.58 1.69 -20.23
N VAL A 117 -26.88 2.47 -19.40
CA VAL A 117 -26.69 2.13 -17.97
C VAL A 117 -28.04 2.10 -17.26
N LYS A 118 -28.91 3.09 -17.48
CA LYS A 118 -30.28 3.09 -16.91
C LYS A 118 -31.09 1.88 -17.37
N LEU A 119 -31.01 1.50 -18.65
CA LEU A 119 -31.71 0.35 -19.21
C LEU A 119 -31.19 -0.99 -18.65
N LYS A 120 -29.87 -1.19 -18.63
CA LYS A 120 -29.24 -2.37 -18.02
C LYS A 120 -29.57 -2.50 -16.53
N MET A 121 -29.71 -1.37 -15.84
CA MET A 121 -30.11 -1.32 -14.43
C MET A 121 -31.58 -1.72 -14.20
N LEU A 122 -32.49 -1.53 -15.17
CA LEU A 122 -33.88 -2.00 -15.07
C LEU A 122 -33.98 -3.53 -15.15
N ILE A 123 -33.05 -4.16 -15.86
CA ILE A 123 -32.96 -5.62 -16.03
C ILE A 123 -32.15 -6.25 -14.88
N ALA A 124 -31.37 -5.46 -14.14
CA ALA A 124 -30.59 -5.94 -13.02
C ALA A 124 -31.47 -6.40 -11.86
N PHE A 125 -31.21 -7.61 -11.35
CA PHE A 125 -32.08 -8.24 -10.38
C PHE A 125 -32.22 -7.44 -9.06
N PRO A 126 -33.42 -7.46 -8.45
CA PRO A 126 -33.75 -6.71 -7.24
C PRO A 126 -32.83 -6.94 -6.01
N TRP A 127 -32.03 -8.01 -5.94
CA TRP A 127 -31.13 -8.25 -4.79
C TRP A 127 -29.73 -7.61 -4.94
N GLU A 128 -29.39 -7.03 -6.10
CA GLU A 128 -28.18 -6.22 -6.31
C GLU A 128 -28.43 -4.70 -6.06
N ARG A 129 -29.58 -4.36 -5.45
CA ARG A 129 -30.09 -2.98 -5.27
C ARG A 129 -29.30 -2.17 -4.23
N VAL A 130 -28.44 -1.29 -4.73
CA VAL A 130 -28.19 0.02 -4.12
C VAL A 130 -29.43 0.87 -4.34
N ARG A 131 -29.90 1.60 -3.32
CA ARG A 131 -31.05 2.51 -3.47
C ARG A 131 -30.58 3.80 -4.14
N LYS A 132 -31.44 4.45 -4.92
CA LYS A 132 -31.11 5.74 -5.54
C LYS A 132 -30.97 6.80 -4.44
N GLY A 133 -29.98 7.68 -4.57
CA GLY A 133 -29.67 8.69 -3.57
C GLY A 133 -28.79 8.18 -2.43
N SER A 134 -28.12 7.03 -2.63
CA SER A 134 -27.28 6.45 -1.60
C SER A 134 -25.91 7.11 -1.50
N VAL A 135 -25.35 7.16 -0.29
CA VAL A 135 -23.95 7.52 -0.05
C VAL A 135 -23.12 6.25 0.08
N LEU A 136 -22.01 6.17 -0.65
CA LEU A 136 -21.07 5.06 -0.49
C LEU A 136 -20.20 5.33 0.73
N THR A 137 -20.31 4.50 1.76
CA THR A 137 -19.49 4.59 2.96
C THR A 137 -18.31 3.64 2.86
N MET A 138 -17.10 4.19 2.97
CA MET A 138 -15.85 3.43 2.91
C MET A 138 -15.01 3.72 4.13
N LYS A 139 -14.62 2.67 4.86
CA LYS A 139 -13.71 2.76 6.00
C LYS A 139 -12.33 2.27 5.58
N LEU A 140 -11.36 3.18 5.50
CA LEU A 140 -9.97 2.86 5.19
C LEU A 140 -9.19 2.74 6.50
N ARG A 141 -8.71 1.53 6.81
CA ARG A 141 -7.97 1.28 8.06
C ARG A 141 -7.01 0.11 7.95
N GLY A 142 -5.94 0.16 8.73
CA GLY A 142 -5.02 -0.95 8.90
C GLY A 142 -4.32 -1.36 7.61
N GLN A 143 -4.07 -2.65 7.45
CA GLN A 143 -3.38 -3.17 6.27
C GLN A 143 -4.31 -3.27 5.06
N ILE A 144 -3.84 -2.75 3.93
CA ILE A 144 -4.49 -2.88 2.63
C ILE A 144 -3.75 -3.92 1.80
N SER A 145 -4.46 -4.98 1.41
CA SER A 145 -3.89 -6.09 0.64
C SER A 145 -3.94 -5.82 -0.86
N ASP A 146 -2.88 -6.19 -1.59
CA ASP A 146 -2.88 -6.10 -3.07
C ASP A 146 -3.66 -7.25 -3.71
N GLN A 147 -3.87 -8.33 -2.96
CA GLN A 147 -4.58 -9.51 -3.40
C GLN A 147 -6.09 -9.31 -3.26
N LEU A 148 -6.82 -9.81 -4.25
CA LEU A 148 -8.27 -9.87 -4.18
C LEU A 148 -8.69 -10.76 -3.01
N LYS A 149 -9.40 -10.17 -2.06
CA LYS A 149 -9.94 -10.89 -0.93
C LYS A 149 -11.21 -11.63 -1.36
N SER A 150 -11.33 -12.89 -0.91
CA SER A 150 -12.53 -13.70 -1.10
C SER A 150 -13.76 -13.01 -0.51
N ARG A 151 -14.95 -13.35 -1.00
CA ARG A 151 -16.24 -12.77 -0.58
C ARG A 151 -16.51 -12.92 0.93
N PHE A 152 -15.84 -13.86 1.59
CA PHE A 152 -15.96 -14.13 3.03
C PHE A 152 -14.84 -13.50 3.87
N SER A 153 -13.83 -12.89 3.26
CA SER A 153 -12.73 -12.29 4.00
C SER A 153 -13.09 -10.90 4.51
N SER A 154 -12.74 -10.63 5.76
CA SER A 154 -12.92 -9.33 6.40
C SER A 154 -11.91 -8.26 5.95
N GLY A 155 -10.90 -8.61 5.14
CA GLY A 155 -9.84 -7.69 4.73
C GLY A 155 -10.27 -6.71 3.62
N ILE A 156 -9.75 -5.48 3.70
CA ILE A 156 -9.83 -4.50 2.62
C ILE A 156 -8.75 -4.82 1.58
N SER A 157 -9.10 -4.79 0.30
CA SER A 157 -8.14 -4.95 -0.80
C SER A 157 -8.06 -3.71 -1.67
N LEU A 158 -6.86 -3.37 -2.09
CA LEU A 158 -6.58 -2.24 -2.98
C LEU A 158 -7.42 -2.32 -4.26
N PRO A 159 -7.46 -3.46 -5.00
CA PRO A 159 -8.25 -3.53 -6.22
C PRO A 159 -9.75 -3.29 -6.00
N GLN A 160 -10.31 -3.73 -4.86
CA GLN A 160 -11.72 -3.49 -4.53
C GLN A 160 -11.99 -2.03 -4.17
N ILE A 161 -11.08 -1.36 -3.45
CA ILE A 161 -11.18 0.08 -3.17
C ILE A 161 -11.21 0.86 -4.49
N CYS A 162 -10.18 0.66 -5.32
CA CYS A 162 -10.00 1.35 -6.59
C CYS A 162 -11.19 1.08 -7.54
N GLU A 163 -11.62 -0.17 -7.64
CA GLU A 163 -12.80 -0.54 -8.43
C GLU A 163 -14.08 0.13 -7.92
N ASN A 164 -14.27 0.23 -6.60
CA ASN A 164 -15.45 0.85 -6.03
C ASN A 164 -15.50 2.36 -6.31
N PHE A 165 -14.37 3.06 -6.29
CA PHE A 165 -14.32 4.47 -6.72
C PHE A 165 -14.71 4.62 -8.18
N VAL A 166 -14.16 3.77 -9.07
CA VAL A 166 -14.54 3.77 -10.49
C VAL A 166 -16.04 3.48 -10.63
N LYS A 167 -16.55 2.40 -10.04
CA LYS A 167 -17.98 2.05 -10.11
C LYS A 167 -18.87 3.18 -9.58
N ALA A 168 -18.51 3.76 -8.45
CA ALA A 168 -19.26 4.84 -7.82
C ALA A 168 -19.32 6.09 -8.70
N ALA A 169 -18.26 6.41 -9.45
CA ALA A 169 -18.27 7.53 -10.40
C ALA A 169 -19.34 7.35 -11.47
N TYR A 170 -19.50 6.12 -11.99
CA TYR A 170 -20.46 5.81 -13.06
C TYR A 170 -21.87 5.40 -12.58
N ASP A 171 -22.07 5.15 -11.28
CA ASP A 171 -23.35 4.68 -10.74
C ASP A 171 -24.31 5.83 -10.39
N PRO A 172 -25.41 6.04 -11.13
CA PRO A 172 -26.34 7.15 -10.87
C PRO A 172 -27.12 7.01 -9.55
N ARG A 173 -27.02 5.85 -8.87
CA ARG A 173 -27.66 5.63 -7.58
C ARG A 173 -26.83 6.19 -6.43
N ILE A 174 -25.52 6.33 -6.63
CA ILE A 174 -24.59 6.90 -5.65
C ILE A 174 -24.51 8.41 -5.87
N SER A 175 -24.87 9.17 -4.83
CA SER A 175 -24.80 10.64 -4.83
C SER A 175 -23.41 11.16 -4.47
N GLY A 176 -22.66 10.41 -3.67
CA GLY A 176 -21.33 10.80 -3.18
C GLY A 176 -20.69 9.72 -2.31
N VAL A 177 -19.48 10.00 -1.84
CA VAL A 177 -18.69 9.09 -1.00
C VAL A 177 -18.43 9.71 0.36
N TYR A 178 -18.65 8.93 1.41
CA TYR A 178 -18.24 9.21 2.78
C TYR A 178 -17.06 8.31 3.14
N LEU A 179 -15.88 8.91 3.30
CA LEU A 179 -14.62 8.22 3.52
C LEU A 179 -14.19 8.37 4.98
N HIS A 180 -14.33 7.31 5.76
CA HIS A 180 -13.84 7.24 7.13
C HIS A 180 -12.39 6.75 7.13
N ILE A 181 -11.43 7.63 7.37
CA ILE A 181 -10.01 7.33 7.31
C ILE A 181 -9.47 7.13 8.73
N GLU A 182 -8.90 5.95 8.98
CA GLU A 182 -8.19 5.60 10.21
C GLU A 182 -6.73 5.27 9.87
N PRO A 183 -5.83 5.16 10.87
CA PRO A 183 -4.43 4.85 10.64
C PRO A 183 -4.22 3.64 9.71
N LEU A 184 -3.45 3.88 8.65
CA LEU A 184 -3.15 2.95 7.56
C LEU A 184 -1.76 2.34 7.74
N ASN A 185 -1.73 1.00 7.71
CA ASN A 185 -0.50 0.24 7.70
C ASN A 185 -0.24 -0.30 6.29
N CYS A 186 0.05 0.62 5.35
CA CYS A 186 0.40 0.27 3.98
C CYS A 186 1.50 1.19 3.42
N GLY A 187 2.12 0.77 2.30
CA GLY A 187 3.16 1.54 1.63
C GLY A 187 2.61 2.72 0.82
N TRP A 188 3.44 3.74 0.61
CA TRP A 188 3.09 4.98 -0.08
C TRP A 188 2.52 4.78 -1.49
N GLY A 189 3.01 3.80 -2.26
CA GLY A 189 2.45 3.51 -3.59
C GLY A 189 0.96 3.14 -3.57
N LYS A 190 0.47 2.44 -2.54
CA LYS A 190 -0.96 2.12 -2.40
C LYS A 190 -1.78 3.35 -2.04
N VAL A 191 -1.21 4.20 -1.17
CA VAL A 191 -1.83 5.47 -0.79
C VAL A 191 -1.97 6.36 -2.02
N GLU A 192 -0.93 6.46 -2.84
CA GLU A 192 -0.95 7.20 -4.09
C GLU A 192 -2.00 6.67 -5.08
N GLU A 193 -2.09 5.35 -5.24
CA GLU A 193 -3.10 4.74 -6.10
C GLU A 193 -4.53 5.08 -5.63
N ILE A 194 -4.80 4.98 -4.32
CA ILE A 194 -6.10 5.37 -3.75
C ILE A 194 -6.36 6.86 -3.97
N ARG A 195 -5.37 7.73 -3.73
CA ARG A 195 -5.48 9.18 -3.94
C ARG A 195 -5.87 9.50 -5.38
N ARG A 196 -5.19 8.90 -6.36
CA ARG A 196 -5.50 9.05 -7.79
C ARG A 196 -6.94 8.64 -8.10
N HIS A 197 -7.43 7.53 -7.52
CA HIS A 197 -8.82 7.10 -7.68
C HIS A 197 -9.84 8.04 -7.02
N ILE A 198 -9.49 8.68 -5.89
CA ILE A 198 -10.31 9.73 -5.26
C ILE A 198 -10.41 10.95 -6.18
N LEU A 199 -9.28 11.42 -6.73
CA LEU A 199 -9.24 12.56 -7.66
C LEU A 199 -10.05 12.28 -8.93
N ASN A 200 -9.93 11.06 -9.49
CA ASN A 200 -10.74 10.65 -10.64
C ASN A 200 -12.23 10.54 -10.31
N PHE A 201 -12.60 10.09 -9.11
CA PHE A 201 -14.00 10.10 -8.67
C PHE A 201 -14.54 11.53 -8.58
N LYS A 202 -13.75 12.49 -8.08
CA LYS A 202 -14.12 13.90 -7.98
C LYS A 202 -14.46 14.53 -9.34
N LYS A 203 -13.76 14.12 -10.42
CA LYS A 203 -14.08 14.54 -11.80
C LYS A 203 -15.51 14.17 -12.25
N SER A 204 -16.19 13.23 -11.57
CA SER A 204 -17.59 12.89 -11.84
C SER A 204 -18.61 13.93 -11.37
N GLY A 205 -18.17 14.92 -10.57
CA GLY A 205 -19.03 15.97 -10.01
C GLY A 205 -19.85 15.53 -8.79
N LYS A 206 -19.60 14.32 -8.27
CA LYS A 206 -20.20 13.82 -7.04
C LYS A 206 -19.35 14.23 -5.84
N PHE A 207 -20.00 14.58 -4.74
CA PHE A 207 -19.28 15.00 -3.55
C PHE A 207 -18.49 13.86 -2.90
N ILE A 208 -17.38 14.21 -2.27
CA ILE A 208 -16.57 13.29 -1.48
C ILE A 208 -16.09 13.96 -0.18
N ILE A 209 -16.45 13.35 0.94
CA ILE A 209 -16.16 13.85 2.28
C ILE A 209 -15.24 12.87 2.99
N ALA A 210 -14.19 13.38 3.62
CA ALA A 210 -13.32 12.63 4.52
C ALA A 210 -13.69 12.91 5.99
N TYR A 211 -13.73 11.87 6.80
CA TYR A 211 -13.82 11.95 8.27
C TYR A 211 -12.61 11.26 8.89
N ILE A 212 -11.89 11.96 9.75
CA ILE A 212 -10.59 11.51 10.28
C ILE A 212 -10.51 11.71 11.80
N PRO A 213 -10.77 10.67 12.60
CA PRO A 213 -10.60 10.72 14.06
C PRO A 213 -9.13 10.60 14.49
N ALA A 214 -8.26 9.98 13.69
CA ALA A 214 -6.83 9.87 13.94
C ALA A 214 -6.07 9.94 12.62
N CYS A 215 -5.10 10.84 12.54
CA CYS A 215 -4.47 11.25 11.29
C CYS A 215 -2.96 11.28 11.41
N GLY A 216 -2.27 10.48 10.58
CA GLY A 216 -0.85 10.66 10.26
C GLY A 216 -0.68 11.29 8.87
N GLU A 217 0.56 11.29 8.39
CA GLU A 217 0.93 11.90 7.10
C GLU A 217 0.20 11.23 5.92
N LYS A 218 0.03 9.89 5.96
CA LYS A 218 -0.64 9.13 4.90
C LYS A 218 -2.14 9.40 4.86
N GLU A 219 -2.78 9.44 6.03
CA GLU A 219 -4.22 9.67 6.15
C GLU A 219 -4.56 11.09 5.70
N TYR A 220 -3.75 12.07 6.11
CA TYR A 220 -3.90 13.45 5.68
C TYR A 220 -3.69 13.61 4.18
N TYR A 221 -2.71 12.89 3.63
CA TYR A 221 -2.45 12.87 2.18
C TYR A 221 -3.65 12.36 1.38
N LEU A 222 -4.38 11.34 1.85
CA LEU A 222 -5.63 10.90 1.22
C LEU A 222 -6.76 11.90 1.40
N ALA A 223 -6.91 12.43 2.61
CA ALA A 223 -7.97 13.38 2.93
C ALA A 223 -7.88 14.66 2.12
N CYS A 224 -6.67 15.14 1.81
CA CYS A 224 -6.45 16.28 0.92
C CYS A 224 -6.95 16.05 -0.51
N ALA A 225 -7.25 14.82 -0.94
CA ALA A 225 -7.91 14.61 -2.23
C ALA A 225 -9.43 14.80 -2.17
N CYS A 226 -10.01 14.81 -0.98
CA CYS A 226 -11.44 15.01 -0.77
C CYS A 226 -11.80 16.50 -0.82
N GLU A 227 -13.10 16.80 -0.95
CA GLU A 227 -13.59 18.18 -0.97
C GLU A 227 -13.65 18.76 0.45
N GLU A 228 -14.14 17.95 1.38
CA GLU A 228 -14.33 18.35 2.77
C GLU A 228 -13.63 17.36 3.69
N ILE A 229 -12.99 17.90 4.72
CA ILE A 229 -12.29 17.12 5.75
C ILE A 229 -12.88 17.51 7.10
N TYR A 230 -13.54 16.55 7.75
CA TYR A 230 -14.07 16.72 9.09
C TYR A 230 -13.29 15.87 10.09
N ALA A 231 -13.18 16.38 11.31
CA ALA A 231 -12.57 15.68 12.41
C ALA A 231 -13.34 15.97 13.72
N PRO A 232 -13.46 15.01 14.64
CA PRO A 232 -14.03 15.28 15.96
C PRO A 232 -13.09 16.19 16.79
N PRO A 233 -13.60 16.90 17.80
CA PRO A 233 -12.77 17.72 18.70
C PRO A 233 -11.66 16.91 19.41
N SER A 234 -11.92 15.62 19.66
CA SER A 234 -10.97 14.68 20.27
C SER A 234 -10.00 14.04 19.27
N ALA A 235 -9.99 14.50 18.01
CA ALA A 235 -9.14 13.90 16.99
C ALA A 235 -7.65 14.08 17.30
N TYR A 236 -6.87 13.06 16.94
CA TYR A 236 -5.42 13.08 17.11
C TYR A 236 -4.73 13.25 15.76
N PHE A 237 -4.03 14.38 15.58
CA PHE A 237 -3.22 14.67 14.39
C PHE A 237 -1.74 14.59 14.73
N SER A 238 -1.05 13.63 14.14
CA SER A 238 0.40 13.45 14.24
C SER A 238 1.03 13.72 12.88
N LEU A 239 1.24 15.00 12.57
CA LEU A 239 1.89 15.43 11.33
C LEU A 239 3.28 15.98 11.69
N TYR A 240 4.26 15.10 11.85
CA TYR A 240 5.60 15.45 12.32
C TYR A 240 6.68 15.21 11.26
N GLY A 241 6.27 14.81 10.06
CA GLY A 241 7.17 14.47 8.97
C GLY A 241 7.49 12.98 8.93
N LEU A 242 8.41 12.60 8.06
CA LEU A 242 8.70 11.20 7.77
C LEU A 242 9.95 10.72 8.51
N THR A 243 9.86 9.53 9.07
CA THR A 243 10.99 8.88 9.73
C THR A 243 11.12 7.44 9.28
N VAL A 244 12.37 6.96 9.20
CA VAL A 244 12.69 5.55 9.00
C VAL A 244 13.61 5.11 10.13
N GLN A 245 13.29 3.97 10.72
CA GLN A 245 14.07 3.37 11.80
C GLN A 245 14.54 1.98 11.35
N ALA A 246 15.78 1.64 11.71
CA ALA A 246 16.36 0.33 11.47
C ALA A 246 16.99 -0.18 12.75
N SER A 247 16.74 -1.45 13.08
CA SER A 247 17.36 -2.12 14.23
C SER A 247 18.61 -2.86 13.80
N PHE A 248 19.65 -2.80 14.63
CA PHE A 248 20.95 -3.42 14.40
C PHE A 248 21.28 -4.38 15.54
N LEU A 249 21.61 -5.61 15.19
CA LEU A 249 21.84 -6.72 16.13
C LEU A 249 23.32 -7.12 16.23
N GLY A 250 24.22 -6.54 15.43
CA GLY A 250 25.63 -6.96 15.42
C GLY A 250 26.29 -6.95 16.80
N GLY A 251 26.03 -5.92 17.60
CA GLY A 251 26.56 -5.86 18.97
C GLY A 251 25.92 -6.85 19.95
N VAL A 252 24.70 -7.33 19.68
CA VAL A 252 24.06 -8.40 20.46
C VAL A 252 24.68 -9.73 20.08
N LEU A 253 24.83 -10.00 18.78
CA LEU A 253 25.38 -11.25 18.24
C LEU A 253 26.85 -11.45 18.66
N GLU A 254 27.64 -10.38 18.61
CA GLU A 254 29.03 -10.39 19.10
C GLU A 254 29.13 -10.80 20.58
N LYS A 255 28.24 -10.29 21.44
CA LYS A 255 28.23 -10.62 22.89
C LYS A 255 27.89 -12.08 23.18
N ILE A 256 27.10 -12.72 22.33
CA ILE A 256 26.73 -14.13 22.47
C ILE A 256 27.62 -15.06 21.65
N GLY A 257 28.71 -14.53 21.06
CA GLY A 257 29.67 -15.32 20.29
C GLY A 257 29.16 -15.80 18.93
N ILE A 258 28.16 -15.12 18.35
CA ILE A 258 27.64 -15.43 17.01
C ILE A 258 28.22 -14.45 15.99
N GLU A 259 28.83 -14.99 14.94
CA GLU A 259 29.38 -14.21 13.81
C GLU A 259 28.57 -14.46 12.52
N PRO A 260 27.73 -13.51 12.08
CA PRO A 260 26.96 -13.66 10.85
C PRO A 260 27.84 -13.59 9.61
N GLN A 261 27.79 -14.62 8.77
CA GLN A 261 28.47 -14.64 7.47
C GLN A 261 27.55 -14.05 6.39
N VAL A 262 27.80 -12.80 5.99
CA VAL A 262 26.98 -12.09 5.00
C VAL A 262 27.77 -11.90 3.70
N GLN A 263 27.27 -12.52 2.62
CA GLN A 263 27.74 -12.27 1.27
C GLN A 263 26.80 -11.29 0.57
N ARG A 264 27.34 -10.21 -0.01
CA ARG A 264 26.58 -9.23 -0.77
C ARG A 264 27.38 -8.72 -1.96
N ILE A 265 26.66 -8.34 -3.01
CA ILE A 265 27.20 -7.62 -4.16
C ILE A 265 26.37 -6.33 -4.28
N GLY A 266 27.05 -5.19 -4.36
CA GLY A 266 26.43 -3.87 -4.48
C GLY A 266 26.50 -3.01 -3.21
N LYS A 267 26.80 -1.72 -3.42
CA LYS A 267 26.96 -0.69 -2.37
C LYS A 267 25.73 -0.57 -1.47
N TYR A 268 24.54 -0.47 -2.06
CA TYR A 268 23.26 -0.24 -1.37
C TYR A 268 22.52 -1.51 -0.92
N LYS A 269 23.11 -2.71 -1.07
CA LYS A 269 22.49 -3.97 -0.63
C LYS A 269 22.69 -4.18 0.89
N SER A 270 21.98 -3.38 1.69
CA SER A 270 22.19 -3.21 3.13
C SER A 270 21.39 -4.15 4.04
N ALA A 271 20.54 -5.05 3.50
CA ALA A 271 19.69 -5.91 4.32
C ALA A 271 20.46 -6.77 5.34
N GLY A 272 21.68 -7.20 4.99
CA GLY A 272 22.56 -7.95 5.89
C GLY A 272 23.26 -7.09 6.95
N ASP A 273 23.32 -5.76 6.77
CA ASP A 273 23.97 -4.85 7.73
C ASP A 273 23.27 -4.89 9.10
N GLN A 274 21.96 -5.19 9.13
CA GLN A 274 21.21 -5.33 10.39
C GLN A 274 21.78 -6.43 11.31
N LEU A 275 22.43 -7.45 10.75
CA LEU A 275 23.02 -8.55 11.50
C LEU A 275 24.49 -8.30 11.82
N THR A 276 25.24 -7.65 10.92
CA THR A 276 26.70 -7.51 11.07
C THR A 276 27.12 -6.20 11.74
N ARG A 277 26.36 -5.12 11.56
CA ARG A 277 26.70 -3.79 12.06
C ARG A 277 25.96 -3.46 13.36
N LYS A 278 26.47 -2.44 14.06
CA LYS A 278 25.85 -1.82 15.26
C LYS A 278 25.02 -0.58 14.90
N THR A 279 25.28 0.02 13.75
CA THR A 279 24.67 1.27 13.28
C THR A 279 24.45 1.23 11.77
N MET A 280 23.65 2.17 11.28
CA MET A 280 23.39 2.33 9.86
C MET A 280 24.66 2.72 9.10
N SER A 281 24.89 2.07 7.96
CA SER A 281 25.95 2.43 7.02
C SER A 281 25.65 3.77 6.34
N GLU A 282 26.68 4.51 5.94
CA GLU A 282 26.53 5.81 5.28
C GLU A 282 25.73 5.67 3.98
N GLU A 283 25.96 4.60 3.24
CA GLU A 283 25.28 4.29 1.99
C GLU A 283 23.80 3.98 2.19
N ASN A 284 23.46 3.25 3.25
CA ASN A 284 22.07 2.99 3.59
C ASN A 284 21.37 4.26 4.08
N CYS A 285 22.09 5.11 4.81
CA CYS A 285 21.59 6.41 5.25
C CYS A 285 21.30 7.31 4.04
N GLU A 286 22.25 7.46 3.13
CA GLU A 286 22.10 8.21 1.87
C GLU A 286 20.87 7.77 1.08
N MET A 287 20.72 6.46 0.85
CA MET A 287 19.58 5.89 0.13
C MET A 287 18.24 6.17 0.82
N LEU A 288 18.16 5.95 2.13
CA LEU A 288 16.92 6.16 2.88
C LEU A 288 16.55 7.64 2.99
N THR A 289 17.53 8.53 3.19
CA THR A 289 17.32 9.97 3.20
C THR A 289 16.81 10.44 1.84
N SER A 290 17.46 10.04 0.74
CA SER A 290 16.99 10.40 -0.61
C SER A 290 15.56 9.93 -0.88
N LEU A 291 15.20 8.71 -0.45
CA LEU A 291 13.84 8.20 -0.56
C LEU A 291 12.85 9.01 0.27
N LEU A 292 13.20 9.34 1.51
CA LEU A 292 12.36 10.14 2.41
C LEU A 292 12.15 11.55 1.88
N ASP A 293 13.22 12.21 1.41
CA ASP A 293 13.17 13.57 0.84
C ASP A 293 12.26 13.62 -0.38
N ASN A 294 12.29 12.59 -1.23
CA ASN A 294 11.41 12.52 -2.40
C ASN A 294 9.93 12.37 -1.97
N ILE A 295 9.63 11.45 -1.05
CA ILE A 295 8.26 11.23 -0.58
C ILE A 295 7.74 12.47 0.15
N TYR A 296 8.55 13.07 1.03
CA TYR A 296 8.18 14.26 1.77
C TYR A 296 8.02 15.47 0.86
N GLY A 297 8.90 15.63 -0.12
CA GLY A 297 8.79 16.68 -1.13
C GLY A 297 7.49 16.60 -1.91
N ASN A 298 7.13 15.41 -2.41
CA ASN A 298 5.85 15.18 -3.06
C ASN A 298 4.66 15.44 -2.11
N TRP A 299 4.77 15.02 -0.85
CA TRP A 299 3.73 15.26 0.15
C TRP A 299 3.48 16.76 0.35
N LEU A 300 4.55 17.56 0.49
CA LEU A 300 4.47 19.01 0.64
C LEU A 300 3.82 19.67 -0.59
N ASP A 301 4.26 19.30 -1.80
CA ASP A 301 3.70 19.86 -3.04
C ASP A 301 2.21 19.57 -3.16
N VAL A 302 1.80 18.35 -2.83
CA VAL A 302 0.40 17.93 -2.90
C VAL A 302 -0.47 18.63 -1.86
N VAL A 303 0.00 18.75 -0.62
CA VAL A 303 -0.73 19.45 0.45
C VAL A 303 -0.81 20.94 0.16
N SER A 304 0.29 21.55 -0.26
CA SER A 304 0.36 22.95 -0.69
C SER A 304 -0.65 23.24 -1.80
N ALA A 305 -0.64 22.45 -2.87
CA ALA A 305 -1.57 22.59 -3.99
C ALA A 305 -3.03 22.36 -3.57
N SER A 306 -3.29 21.37 -2.72
CA SER A 306 -4.64 21.07 -2.23
C SER A 306 -5.23 22.15 -1.34
N LYS A 307 -4.39 22.84 -0.55
CA LYS A 307 -4.83 23.83 0.43
C LYS A 307 -4.66 25.27 -0.05
N GLY A 308 -4.03 25.48 -1.21
CA GLY A 308 -3.72 26.81 -1.72
C GLY A 308 -2.74 27.57 -0.82
N LYS A 309 -1.90 26.86 -0.07
CA LYS A 309 -0.88 27.44 0.82
C LYS A 309 0.49 27.36 0.17
N LYS A 310 1.42 28.25 0.54
CA LYS A 310 2.81 28.12 0.09
C LYS A 310 3.45 26.89 0.73
N ARG A 311 4.41 26.31 0.01
CA ARG A 311 5.13 25.11 0.46
C ARG A 311 5.83 25.36 1.79
N GLU A 312 6.47 26.52 1.94
CA GLU A 312 7.20 26.91 3.15
C GLU A 312 6.27 27.06 4.35
N ASP A 313 5.05 27.56 4.15
CA ASP A 313 4.06 27.72 5.24
C ASP A 313 3.60 26.35 5.75
N VAL A 314 3.40 25.39 4.85
CA VAL A 314 3.06 24.01 5.21
C VAL A 314 4.23 23.36 5.94
N GLU A 315 5.46 23.53 5.45
CA GLU A 315 6.64 22.98 6.10
C GLU A 315 6.89 23.57 7.50
N ASN A 316 6.76 24.90 7.64
CA ASN A 316 6.86 25.57 8.93
C ASN A 316 5.77 25.07 9.88
N PHE A 317 4.54 24.94 9.40
CA PHE A 317 3.46 24.37 10.20
C PHE A 317 3.87 22.99 10.73
N ILE A 318 4.34 22.08 9.87
CA ILE A 318 4.77 20.71 10.24
C ILE A 318 5.91 20.71 11.27
N ASN A 319 6.85 21.66 11.15
CA ASN A 319 7.97 21.77 12.07
C ASN A 319 7.58 22.30 13.47
N GLU A 320 6.40 22.92 13.63
CA GLU A 320 5.90 23.37 14.94
C GLU A 320 5.44 22.21 15.85
N GLY A 321 5.15 21.03 15.32
CA GLY A 321 4.90 19.83 16.12
C GLY A 321 3.44 19.60 16.54
N VAL A 322 3.12 19.50 17.83
CA VAL A 322 1.82 18.95 18.29
C VAL A 322 0.67 19.93 18.06
N TYR A 323 -0.35 19.51 17.31
CA TYR A 323 -1.51 20.35 16.97
C TYR A 323 -2.75 20.00 17.77
N LYS A 324 -3.43 21.04 18.23
CA LYS A 324 -4.84 20.96 18.60
C LYS A 324 -5.71 21.03 17.34
N VAL A 325 -6.86 20.37 17.37
CA VAL A 325 -7.77 20.31 16.20
C VAL A 325 -8.29 21.70 15.85
N GLU A 326 -8.46 22.58 16.84
CA GLU A 326 -8.86 23.97 16.64
C GLU A 326 -7.86 24.73 15.77
N LYS A 327 -6.56 24.56 16.01
CA LYS A 327 -5.50 25.20 15.21
C LYS A 327 -5.54 24.72 13.75
N LEU A 328 -5.85 23.44 13.50
CA LEU A 328 -5.99 22.93 12.14
C LEU A 328 -7.15 23.58 11.38
N LYS A 329 -8.24 23.91 12.09
CA LYS A 329 -9.38 24.62 11.52
C LYS A 329 -9.05 26.10 11.27
N GLU A 330 -8.40 26.77 12.22
CA GLU A 330 -7.94 28.16 12.08
C GLU A 330 -6.99 28.33 10.90
N GLU A 331 -6.10 27.35 10.70
CA GLU A 331 -5.17 27.28 9.59
C GLU A 331 -5.81 26.74 8.29
N CYS A 332 -7.13 26.51 8.24
CA CYS A 332 -7.83 25.97 7.05
C CYS A 332 -7.27 24.63 6.53
N LEU A 333 -6.60 23.85 7.38
CA LEU A 333 -6.06 22.53 7.05
C LEU A 333 -7.14 21.44 7.09
N ILE A 334 -8.19 21.66 7.89
CA ILE A 334 -9.44 20.89 7.87
C ILE A 334 -10.63 21.82 7.59
N THR A 335 -11.74 21.27 7.14
CA THR A 335 -12.94 22.06 6.81
C THR A 335 -13.65 22.51 8.07
N ASN A 336 -13.98 21.57 8.98
CA ASN A 336 -14.62 21.91 10.23
C ASN A 336 -14.44 20.79 11.27
N ILE A 337 -14.74 21.12 12.52
CA ILE A 337 -14.70 20.19 13.64
C ILE A 337 -16.13 19.72 13.89
N HIS A 338 -16.38 18.46 13.59
CA HIS A 338 -17.70 17.84 13.71
C HIS A 338 -17.56 16.39 14.16
N TYR A 339 -18.54 15.93 14.93
CA TYR A 339 -18.70 14.51 15.23
C TYR A 339 -19.29 13.74 14.03
N ASP A 340 -19.12 12.42 14.01
CA ASP A 340 -19.60 11.55 12.91
C ASP A 340 -21.11 11.71 12.64
N ASP A 341 -21.91 11.82 13.69
CA ASP A 341 -23.37 12.02 13.62
C ASP A 341 -23.76 13.40 13.09
N GLU A 342 -23.00 14.44 13.41
CA GLU A 342 -23.15 15.77 12.84
C GLU A 342 -22.84 15.77 11.34
N VAL A 343 -21.77 15.08 10.92
CA VAL A 343 -21.43 14.93 9.50
C VAL A 343 -22.51 14.15 8.75
N ILE A 344 -23.07 13.09 9.36
CA ILE A 344 -24.22 12.37 8.81
C ILE A 344 -25.43 13.32 8.67
N SER A 345 -25.64 14.23 9.62
CA SER A 345 -26.72 15.21 9.56
C SER A 345 -26.52 16.23 8.43
N ILE A 346 -25.30 16.70 8.21
CA ILE A 346 -24.91 17.54 7.06
C ILE A 346 -25.17 16.80 5.75
N LEU A 347 -24.84 15.51 5.67
CA LEU A 347 -25.11 14.67 4.51
C LEU A 347 -26.61 14.50 4.24
N LYS A 348 -27.42 14.34 5.29
CA LYS A 348 -28.89 14.27 5.16
C LYS A 348 -29.45 15.58 4.59
N GLU A 349 -28.99 16.72 5.11
CA GLU A 349 -29.41 18.05 4.64
C GLU A 349 -29.03 18.26 3.17
N ARG A 350 -27.78 17.97 2.80
CA ARG A 350 -27.28 18.05 1.41
C ARG A 350 -28.08 17.19 0.44
N LEU A 351 -28.64 16.07 0.90
CA LEU A 351 -29.43 15.14 0.09
C LEU A 351 -30.96 15.36 0.20
N GLY A 352 -31.40 16.36 0.97
CA GLY A 352 -32.83 16.61 1.20
C GLY A 352 -33.55 15.49 1.95
N VAL A 353 -32.82 14.71 2.78
CA VAL A 353 -33.39 13.64 3.59
C VAL A 353 -33.91 14.21 4.92
N PRO A 354 -35.17 13.94 5.30
CA PRO A 354 -35.71 14.39 6.60
C PRO A 354 -34.87 13.89 7.77
N LYS A 355 -34.75 14.70 8.83
CA LYS A 355 -33.92 14.39 10.02
C LYS A 355 -34.28 13.02 10.64
N ASP A 356 -35.57 12.70 10.70
CA ASP A 356 -36.11 11.47 11.30
C ASP A 356 -35.85 10.21 10.48
N LYS A 357 -35.45 10.36 9.21
CA LYS A 357 -35.13 9.22 8.33
C LYS A 357 -33.65 8.91 8.37
N ASN A 358 -33.33 7.63 8.24
CA ASN A 358 -31.95 7.17 8.12
C ASN A 358 -31.35 7.58 6.78
N LEU A 359 -30.09 8.01 6.80
CA LEU A 359 -29.33 8.24 5.58
C LEU A 359 -29.23 6.93 4.80
N LEU A 360 -29.51 6.97 3.51
CA LEU A 360 -29.35 5.81 2.64
C LEU A 360 -27.87 5.57 2.39
N ALA A 361 -27.17 4.88 3.30
CA ALA A 361 -25.77 4.52 3.13
C ALA A 361 -25.61 3.09 2.57
N VAL A 362 -24.58 2.88 1.75
CA VAL A 362 -24.14 1.54 1.33
C VAL A 362 -22.70 1.34 1.73
N ASP A 363 -22.45 0.32 2.54
CA ASP A 363 -21.11 -0.08 2.94
C ASP A 363 -20.28 -0.61 1.76
N TYR A 364 -18.98 -0.32 1.80
CA TYR A 364 -18.02 -0.73 0.77
C TYR A 364 -18.11 -2.22 0.41
N ARG A 365 -18.31 -3.13 1.38
CA ARG A 365 -18.36 -4.58 1.12
C ARG A 365 -19.57 -4.94 0.29
N LYS A 366 -20.72 -4.34 0.62
CA LYS A 366 -21.96 -4.56 -0.10
C LYS A 366 -21.82 -3.98 -1.51
N TYR A 367 -21.21 -2.81 -1.63
CA TYR A 367 -20.97 -2.18 -2.93
C TYR A 367 -19.97 -2.93 -3.81
N SER A 368 -18.96 -3.58 -3.23
CA SER A 368 -18.00 -4.43 -3.97
C SER A 368 -18.67 -5.57 -4.74
N LYS A 369 -19.88 -5.99 -4.33
CA LYS A 369 -20.65 -7.04 -5.03
C LYS A 369 -21.33 -6.53 -6.31
N VAL A 370 -21.47 -5.21 -6.48
CA VAL A 370 -22.02 -4.62 -7.71
C VAL A 370 -21.07 -4.93 -8.86
N ARG A 371 -21.61 -5.55 -9.91
CA ARG A 371 -20.83 -5.98 -11.07
C ARG A 371 -20.58 -4.82 -12.03
N LYS A 372 -19.39 -4.79 -12.63
CA LYS A 372 -19.00 -3.76 -13.62
C LYS A 372 -19.94 -3.69 -14.82
N TRP A 373 -20.44 -4.83 -15.30
CA TRP A 373 -21.31 -4.89 -16.48
C TRP A 373 -22.64 -4.15 -16.26
N THR A 374 -23.15 -4.14 -15.03
CA THR A 374 -24.37 -3.42 -14.65
C THR A 374 -24.22 -1.92 -14.88
N LEU A 375 -22.99 -1.42 -14.72
CA LEU A 375 -22.61 -0.01 -14.91
C LEU A 375 -22.10 0.30 -16.32
N GLY A 376 -22.21 -0.64 -17.27
CA GLY A 376 -21.68 -0.46 -18.62
C GLY A 376 -20.15 -0.41 -18.68
N LEU A 377 -19.46 -0.78 -17.59
CA LEU A 377 -18.00 -0.79 -17.47
C LEU A 377 -17.37 -2.13 -17.90
N ALA A 378 -18.17 -3.05 -18.43
CA ALA A 378 -17.70 -4.33 -18.96
C ALA A 378 -18.09 -4.47 -20.42
N GLY A 379 -17.29 -5.22 -21.19
CA GLY A 379 -17.57 -5.53 -22.60
C GLY A 379 -16.44 -5.23 -23.58
N GLY A 380 -15.19 -5.06 -23.11
CA GLY A 380 -14.05 -5.11 -24.01
C GLY A 380 -13.97 -6.49 -24.68
N ARG A 381 -13.67 -6.52 -25.98
CA ARG A 381 -13.43 -7.77 -26.73
C ARG A 381 -12.12 -8.42 -26.28
N ASP A 382 -11.13 -7.60 -25.96
CA ASP A 382 -9.81 -8.03 -25.52
C ASP A 382 -9.80 -8.23 -24.00
N LEU A 383 -9.35 -9.40 -23.57
CA LEU A 383 -9.23 -9.75 -22.16
C LEU A 383 -7.77 -9.67 -21.74
N ILE A 384 -7.48 -8.81 -20.76
CA ILE A 384 -6.15 -8.70 -20.14
C ILE A 384 -6.17 -9.48 -18.83
N ALA A 385 -5.37 -10.53 -18.76
CA ALA A 385 -5.19 -11.29 -17.54
C ALA A 385 -4.21 -10.59 -16.59
N VAL A 386 -4.61 -10.41 -15.33
CA VAL A 386 -3.81 -9.74 -14.31
C VAL A 386 -3.36 -10.76 -13.25
N ILE A 387 -2.07 -11.10 -13.27
CA ILE A 387 -1.46 -12.01 -12.29
C ILE A 387 -0.85 -11.17 -11.17
N ARG A 388 -1.36 -11.32 -9.95
CA ARG A 388 -0.92 -10.54 -8.79
C ARG A 388 0.15 -11.29 -8.00
N ALA A 389 1.33 -10.71 -7.90
CA ALA A 389 2.43 -11.20 -7.06
C ALA A 389 2.61 -10.25 -5.86
N SER A 390 2.44 -10.75 -4.63
CA SER A 390 2.54 -9.93 -3.42
C SER A 390 3.19 -10.72 -2.29
N GLY A 391 4.15 -10.09 -1.62
CA GLY A 391 4.87 -10.64 -0.48
C GLY A 391 6.27 -11.17 -0.84
N SER A 392 6.94 -11.79 0.14
CA SER A 392 8.27 -12.37 -0.04
C SER A 392 8.24 -13.51 -1.06
N ILE A 393 9.32 -13.66 -1.83
CA ILE A 393 9.43 -14.71 -2.83
C ILE A 393 10.12 -15.92 -2.19
N SER A 394 9.47 -17.07 -2.31
CA SER A 394 9.99 -18.38 -1.92
C SER A 394 10.01 -19.30 -3.14
N ARG A 395 11.02 -20.17 -3.22
CA ARG A 395 11.13 -21.12 -4.35
C ARG A 395 10.05 -22.20 -4.28
N VAL A 396 9.93 -22.83 -3.11
CA VAL A 396 9.05 -23.98 -2.86
C VAL A 396 8.12 -23.64 -1.69
N ARG A 397 6.92 -24.23 -1.70
CA ARG A 397 6.01 -24.17 -0.55
C ARG A 397 6.66 -24.86 0.66
N SER A 398 6.91 -24.11 1.72
CA SER A 398 7.31 -24.70 3.00
C SER A 398 6.11 -25.42 3.65
N PRO A 399 6.27 -26.64 4.20
CA PRO A 399 5.22 -27.34 4.96
C PRO A 399 4.70 -26.55 6.17
N LEU A 400 5.54 -25.65 6.71
CA LEU A 400 5.25 -24.79 7.85
C LEU A 400 4.74 -23.40 7.45
N SER A 401 4.71 -23.07 6.14
CA SER A 401 4.19 -21.78 5.69
C SER A 401 2.67 -21.79 5.62
N SER A 402 2.07 -20.75 6.22
CA SER A 402 0.64 -20.48 6.03
C SER A 402 0.33 -20.25 4.53
N PRO A 403 -0.78 -20.75 3.98
CA PRO A 403 -1.12 -20.67 2.55
C PRO A 403 -1.18 -19.25 1.95
N SER A 404 -1.17 -18.21 2.78
CA SER A 404 -1.37 -16.82 2.40
C SER A 404 -0.12 -15.94 2.48
N SER A 405 1.04 -16.45 2.90
CA SER A 405 2.23 -15.63 3.14
C SER A 405 3.24 -15.73 2.00
N GLY A 406 3.07 -14.90 0.96
CA GLY A 406 4.10 -14.66 -0.05
C GLY A 406 3.88 -15.28 -1.43
N ILE A 407 4.86 -15.07 -2.30
CA ILE A 407 4.92 -15.58 -3.67
C ILE A 407 5.67 -16.92 -3.65
N ILE A 408 5.07 -17.95 -4.24
CA ILE A 408 5.72 -19.25 -4.48
C ILE A 408 6.08 -19.31 -5.96
N ALA A 409 7.37 -19.44 -6.27
CA ALA A 409 7.90 -19.37 -7.63
C ALA A 409 7.25 -20.40 -8.57
N GLU A 410 7.13 -21.65 -8.14
CA GLU A 410 6.50 -22.71 -8.95
C GLU A 410 5.04 -22.39 -9.30
N GLN A 411 4.27 -21.92 -8.32
CA GLN A 411 2.84 -21.60 -8.51
C GLN A 411 2.63 -20.37 -9.38
N ILE A 412 3.51 -19.37 -9.29
CA ILE A 412 3.40 -18.19 -10.14
C ILE A 412 3.81 -18.50 -11.58
N ILE A 413 4.82 -19.35 -11.79
CA ILE A 413 5.22 -19.84 -13.12
C ILE A 413 4.07 -20.62 -13.77
N GLU A 414 3.44 -21.54 -13.03
CA GLU A 414 2.26 -22.28 -13.49
C GLU A 414 1.10 -21.33 -13.87
N LYS A 415 0.83 -20.32 -13.03
CA LYS A 415 -0.20 -19.31 -13.34
C LYS A 415 0.13 -18.52 -14.61
N ILE A 416 1.37 -18.10 -14.79
CA ILE A 416 1.81 -17.40 -16.00
C ILE A 416 1.62 -18.29 -17.22
N ARG A 417 1.98 -19.57 -17.13
CA ARG A 417 1.79 -20.55 -18.21
C ARG A 417 0.32 -20.83 -18.51
N SER A 418 -0.57 -20.79 -17.51
CA SER A 418 -2.01 -21.02 -17.71
C SER A 418 -2.74 -19.88 -18.42
N VAL A 419 -2.13 -18.70 -18.43
CA VAL A 419 -2.71 -17.45 -18.97
C VAL A 419 -2.16 -17.13 -20.36
N ARG A 420 -0.97 -17.64 -20.69
CA ARG A 420 -0.36 -17.57 -22.02
C ARG A 420 -0.94 -18.67 -22.90
#